data_AF-A0A4V1FYF5-F1
#
_entry.id   AF-A0A4V1FYF5-F1
#
_cell.length_a   1.000
_cell.length_b   1.000
_cell.length_c   1.000
_cell.angle_alpha   90.00
_cell.angle_beta   90.00
_cell.angle_gamma   90.00
#
_symmetry.space_group_name_H-M   'P 1'
#
loop_
_entity.id
_entity.type
_entity.pdbx_description
1 polymer ?
#
loop_
_entity_poly.entity_id
_entity_poly.type
_entity_poly.pdbx_seq_one_letter_code
_entity_poly.pdbx_strand_id
1 'polypeptide(L)'
;MVSISPQLVNILIGVILTVVATFSLQWFQQTRERYETRKALKGEIQSAGERLEDILEHTDDDMPVRDGLDVHFSRKMYRRNLSKLGSLSDEEVEYTLAYYQAVESIISSQEKYNAVQERETGETHEERRQNRTKEGLYRMSVKISATKAKEARDNLLPILDEKTSRKRWVPFF
;
A
#
# COMPACT_ATOMS: atom_id res chain seq x y z
N MET A 1 14.06 32.12 -52.39
CA MET A 1 14.13 32.32 -50.92
C MET A 1 12.71 32.47 -50.41
N VAL A 2 12.22 31.56 -49.58
CA VAL A 2 10.88 31.66 -49.00
C VAL A 2 10.95 32.63 -47.81
N SER A 3 10.36 33.81 -47.95
CA SER A 3 10.24 34.80 -46.87
C SER A 3 9.06 34.44 -45.99
N ILE A 4 9.33 33.91 -44.79
CA ILE A 4 8.29 33.65 -43.80
C ILE A 4 7.82 35.00 -43.24
N SER A 5 6.50 35.22 -43.24
CA SER A 5 5.93 36.49 -42.75
C SER A 5 6.11 36.61 -41.22
N PRO A 6 6.35 37.82 -40.69
CA PRO A 6 6.46 38.05 -39.24
C PRO A 6 5.21 37.60 -38.46
N GLN A 7 4.04 37.62 -39.10
CA GLN A 7 2.79 37.13 -38.53
C GLN A 7 2.80 35.61 -38.32
N LEU A 8 3.35 34.84 -39.27
CA LEU A 8 3.50 33.39 -39.13
C LEU A 8 4.49 33.03 -38.00
N VAL A 9 5.55 33.83 -37.83
CA VAL A 9 6.51 33.66 -36.72
C VAL A 9 5.84 33.89 -35.37
N ASN A 10 5.04 34.96 -35.23
CA ASN A 10 4.33 35.26 -33.98
C ASN A 10 3.27 34.20 -33.64
N ILE A 11 2.55 33.66 -34.63
CA ILE A 11 1.60 32.55 -34.43
C ILE A 11 2.34 31.29 -33.96
N LEU A 12 3.47 30.94 -34.60
CA LEU A 12 4.30 29.80 -34.19
C LEU A 12 4.80 29.94 -32.75
N ILE A 13 5.29 31.12 -32.36
CA ILE A 13 5.72 31.40 -30.99
C ILE A 13 4.55 31.23 -30.02
N GLY A 14 3.36 31.77 -30.35
CA GLY A 14 2.17 31.64 -29.50
C GLY A 14 1.75 30.18 -29.28
N VAL A 15 1.80 29.35 -30.33
CA VAL A 15 1.52 27.92 -30.24
C VAL A 15 2.56 27.20 -29.37
N ILE A 16 3.85 27.48 -29.57
CA ILE A 16 4.93 26.87 -28.78
C ILE A 16 4.77 27.24 -27.30
N LEU A 17 4.51 28.52 -26.98
CA LEU A 17 4.31 28.97 -25.60
C LEU A 17 3.10 28.29 -24.96
N THR A 18 2.00 28.13 -25.70
CA THR A 18 0.80 27.45 -25.20
C THR A 18 1.07 25.98 -24.92
N VAL A 19 1.76 25.28 -25.82
CA VAL A 19 2.13 23.85 -25.65
C VAL A 19 3.10 23.67 -24.48
N VAL A 20 4.09 24.54 -24.34
CA VAL A 20 5.05 24.50 -23.23
C VAL A 20 4.34 24.76 -21.90
N ALA A 21 3.42 25.73 -21.84
CA ALA A 21 2.68 26.05 -20.64
C ALA A 21 1.76 24.89 -20.20
N THR A 22 1.02 24.28 -21.13
CA THR A 22 0.14 23.15 -20.82
C THR A 22 0.93 21.92 -20.41
N PHE A 23 2.03 21.61 -21.10
CA PHE A 23 2.92 20.50 -20.74
C PHE A 23 3.53 20.70 -19.34
N SER A 24 4.01 21.91 -19.04
CA SER A 24 4.59 22.24 -17.74
C SER A 24 3.57 22.12 -16.60
N LEU A 25 2.34 22.58 -16.83
CA LEU A 25 1.26 22.45 -15.86
C LEU A 25 0.87 20.98 -15.61
N GLN A 26 0.73 20.20 -16.70
CA GLN A 26 0.43 18.78 -16.61
C GLN A 26 1.52 18.00 -15.87
N TRP A 27 2.79 18.28 -16.20
CA TRP A 27 3.94 17.69 -15.51
C TRP A 27 3.95 18.02 -14.02
N PHE A 28 3.68 19.27 -13.66
CA PHE A 28 3.63 19.72 -12.28
C PHE A 28 2.51 19.02 -11.50
N GLN A 29 1.31 18.92 -12.08
CA GLN A 29 0.18 18.22 -11.47
C GLN A 29 0.48 16.74 -11.23
N GLN A 30 1.02 16.04 -12.24
CA GLN A 30 1.40 14.63 -12.10
C GLN A 30 2.48 14.42 -11.04
N THR A 31 3.49 15.29 -11.00
CA THR A 31 4.58 15.20 -10.02
C THR A 31 4.06 15.39 -8.60
N ARG A 32 3.15 16.36 -8.40
CA ARG A 32 2.50 16.60 -7.11
C ARG A 32 1.63 15.42 -6.69
N GLU A 33 0.85 14.87 -7.59
CA GLU A 33 0.00 13.70 -7.31
C GLU A 33 0.84 12.48 -6.90
N ARG A 34 1.95 12.22 -7.58
CA ARG A 34 2.92 11.17 -7.21
C ARG A 34 3.49 11.39 -5.81
N TYR A 35 3.88 12.62 -5.50
CA TYR A 35 4.42 12.97 -4.19
C TYR A 35 3.41 12.74 -3.06
N GLU A 36 2.19 13.24 -3.21
CA GLU A 36 1.12 13.05 -2.21
C GLU A 36 0.76 11.57 -2.05
N THR A 37 0.72 10.81 -3.15
CA THR A 37 0.47 9.36 -3.12
C THR A 37 1.56 8.62 -2.35
N ARG A 38 2.84 8.88 -2.62
CA ARG A 38 3.96 8.28 -1.87
C ARG A 38 3.94 8.64 -0.40
N LYS A 39 3.66 9.91 -0.08
CA LYS A 39 3.59 10.39 1.30
C LYS A 39 2.45 9.70 2.07
N ALA A 40 1.28 9.55 1.44
CA ALA A 40 0.16 8.84 2.03
C ALA A 40 0.49 7.35 2.26
N LEU A 41 1.05 6.68 1.24
CA LEU A 41 1.47 5.28 1.34
C LEU A 41 2.51 5.07 2.44
N LYS A 42 3.53 5.94 2.50
CA LYS A 42 4.57 5.87 3.53
C LYS A 42 3.98 5.95 4.94
N GLY A 43 3.13 6.95 5.19
CA GLY A 43 2.48 7.11 6.50
C GLY A 43 1.61 5.91 6.87
N GLU A 44 0.88 5.35 5.90
CA GLU A 44 0.06 4.16 6.09
C GLU A 44 0.90 2.92 6.44
N ILE A 45 1.92 2.62 5.64
CA ILE A 45 2.76 1.44 5.81
C ILE A 45 3.58 1.54 7.11
N GLN A 46 4.04 2.74 7.48
CA GLN A 46 4.73 2.93 8.76
C GLN A 46 3.79 2.67 9.95
N SER A 47 2.60 3.27 9.95
CA SER A 47 1.62 3.08 11.03
C SER A 47 1.14 1.63 11.13
N ALA A 48 1.01 0.93 10.02
CA ALA A 48 0.63 -0.47 9.98
C ALA A 48 1.81 -1.42 10.32
N GLY A 49 3.04 -0.99 10.04
CA GLY A 49 4.27 -1.73 10.32
C GLY A 49 4.57 -1.93 11.80
N GLU A 50 4.37 -0.89 12.62
CA GLU A 50 4.49 -0.99 14.09
C GLU A 50 3.53 -2.06 14.66
N ARG A 51 2.39 -2.28 14.00
CA ARG A 51 1.37 -3.25 14.42
C ARG A 51 1.62 -4.65 13.88
N LEU A 52 2.29 -4.76 12.73
CA LEU A 52 2.81 -6.03 12.21
C LEU A 52 3.88 -6.61 13.15
N GLU A 53 4.70 -5.75 13.75
CA GLU A 53 5.69 -6.15 14.75
C GLU A 53 5.00 -6.71 16.00
N ASP A 54 3.93 -6.08 16.49
CA ASP A 54 3.10 -6.58 17.60
C ASP A 54 2.49 -7.95 17.32
N ILE A 55 1.94 -8.17 16.11
CA ILE A 55 1.44 -9.49 15.69
C ILE A 55 2.57 -10.53 15.74
N LEU A 56 3.73 -10.22 15.15
CA LEU A 56 4.86 -11.16 15.09
C LEU A 56 5.41 -11.52 16.47
N GLU A 57 5.37 -10.58 17.42
CA GLU A 57 5.83 -10.78 18.79
C GLU A 57 4.84 -11.66 19.60
N HIS A 58 3.54 -11.54 19.35
CA HIS A 58 2.51 -12.17 20.19
C HIS A 58 1.77 -13.37 19.57
N THR A 59 2.06 -13.74 18.32
CA THR A 59 1.40 -14.89 17.65
C THR A 59 1.72 -16.24 18.34
N ASP A 60 2.79 -16.31 19.14
CA ASP A 60 3.20 -17.53 19.86
C ASP A 60 2.51 -17.70 21.24
N ASP A 61 1.93 -16.64 21.81
CA ASP A 61 1.51 -16.58 23.24
C ASP A 61 0.01 -16.84 23.51
N ASP A 62 -0.67 -17.63 22.66
CA ASP A 62 -2.09 -17.99 22.88
C ASP A 62 -3.06 -16.78 23.00
N MET A 63 -2.63 -15.59 22.58
CA MET A 63 -3.45 -14.40 22.71
C MET A 63 -4.66 -14.51 21.76
N PRO A 64 -5.89 -14.22 22.23
CA PRO A 64 -7.00 -14.05 21.30
C PRO A 64 -6.65 -12.87 20.41
N VAL A 65 -6.30 -13.17 19.14
CA VAL A 65 -5.98 -12.20 18.07
C VAL A 65 -7.22 -11.36 17.67
N ARG A 66 -8.23 -11.32 18.56
CA ARG A 66 -9.61 -10.97 18.33
C ARG A 66 -9.87 -9.46 18.36
N ASP A 67 -9.10 -8.68 19.13
CA ASP A 67 -9.39 -7.26 19.32
C ASP A 67 -8.47 -6.30 18.51
N GLY A 68 -7.37 -6.79 17.94
CA GLY A 68 -6.37 -5.92 17.31
C GLY A 68 -6.53 -5.63 15.82
N LEU A 69 -7.17 -6.51 15.05
CA LEU A 69 -7.04 -6.50 13.58
C LEU A 69 -8.20 -5.80 12.83
N ASP A 70 -9.45 -6.04 13.26
CA ASP A 70 -10.66 -5.52 12.61
C ASP A 70 -10.77 -3.98 12.64
N VAL A 71 -10.10 -3.35 13.61
CA VAL A 71 -10.09 -1.89 13.76
C VAL A 71 -8.97 -1.22 12.94
N HIS A 72 -7.99 -1.97 12.42
CA HIS A 72 -6.69 -1.40 12.07
C HIS A 72 -6.17 -1.67 10.65
N PHE A 73 -6.60 -2.75 9.99
CA PHE A 73 -6.31 -3.01 8.57
C PHE A 73 -7.59 -2.92 7.74
N SER A 74 -8.04 -1.69 7.44
CA SER A 74 -9.30 -1.52 6.72
C SER A 74 -9.14 -1.81 5.23
N ARG A 75 -9.89 -2.79 4.70
CA ARG A 75 -10.08 -3.03 3.24
C ARG A 75 -10.42 -1.75 2.45
N LYS A 76 -11.00 -0.75 3.12
CA LYS A 76 -11.38 0.56 2.55
C LYS A 76 -10.16 1.42 2.18
N MET A 77 -9.06 1.31 2.92
CA MET A 77 -7.81 2.05 2.65
C MET A 77 -7.13 1.49 1.38
N TYR A 78 -7.04 0.16 1.27
CA TYR A 78 -6.47 -0.52 0.09
C TYR A 78 -7.17 -0.14 -1.20
N ARG A 79 -8.51 -0.19 -1.21
CA ARG A 79 -9.31 0.17 -2.39
C ARG A 79 -9.11 1.62 -2.82
N ARG A 80 -8.86 2.54 -1.88
CA ARG A 80 -8.63 3.96 -2.18
C ARG A 80 -7.28 4.19 -2.87
N ASN A 81 -6.22 3.54 -2.38
CA ASN A 81 -4.86 3.76 -2.89
C ASN A 81 -4.52 2.91 -4.11
N LEU A 82 -5.19 1.76 -4.32
CA LEU A 82 -5.05 0.92 -5.53
C LEU A 82 -5.23 1.70 -6.83
N SER A 83 -6.24 2.58 -6.88
CA SER A 83 -6.51 3.41 -8.07
C SER A 83 -5.39 4.40 -8.42
N LYS A 84 -4.52 4.70 -7.46
CA LYS A 84 -3.44 5.68 -7.59
C LYS A 84 -2.07 5.04 -7.80
N LEU A 85 -1.97 3.71 -7.73
CA LEU A 85 -0.72 2.98 -7.95
C LEU A 85 -0.16 3.17 -9.36
N GLY A 86 -1.00 3.42 -10.36
CA GLY A 86 -0.55 3.71 -11.73
C GLY A 86 0.30 4.97 -11.87
N SER A 87 0.39 5.80 -10.81
CA SER A 87 1.28 6.95 -10.77
C SER A 87 2.70 6.62 -10.26
N LEU A 88 2.90 5.44 -9.65
CA LEU A 88 4.16 5.00 -9.05
C LEU A 88 5.04 4.24 -10.05
N SER A 89 6.30 3.97 -9.70
CA SER A 89 7.16 3.07 -10.51
C SER A 89 6.80 1.60 -10.30
N ASP A 90 7.16 0.74 -11.25
CA ASP A 90 6.86 -0.70 -11.20
C ASP A 90 7.32 -1.35 -9.90
N GLU A 91 8.53 -0.99 -9.43
CA GLU A 91 9.09 -1.46 -8.16
C GLU A 91 8.26 -1.00 -6.94
N GLU A 92 7.78 0.25 -6.94
CA GLU A 92 6.90 0.77 -5.88
C GLU A 92 5.56 0.03 -5.90
N VAL A 93 5.02 -0.25 -7.08
CA VAL A 93 3.76 -0.99 -7.26
C VAL A 93 3.91 -2.43 -6.79
N GLU A 94 4.98 -3.12 -7.19
CA GLU A 94 5.24 -4.52 -6.83
C GLU A 94 5.26 -4.71 -5.32
N TYR A 95 6.11 -3.96 -4.61
CA TYR A 95 6.20 -4.08 -3.16
C TYR A 95 4.93 -3.61 -2.45
N THR A 96 4.23 -2.60 -2.98
CA THR A 96 2.95 -2.15 -2.41
C THR A 96 1.88 -3.23 -2.56
N LEU A 97 1.80 -3.90 -3.71
CA LEU A 97 0.87 -5.01 -3.94
C LEU A 97 1.21 -6.21 -3.07
N ALA A 98 2.49 -6.59 -2.99
CA ALA A 98 2.95 -7.69 -2.13
C ALA A 98 2.58 -7.44 -0.66
N TYR A 99 2.81 -6.21 -0.18
CA TYR A 99 2.42 -5.78 1.16
C TYR A 99 0.91 -5.94 1.38
N TYR A 100 0.07 -5.38 0.50
CA TYR A 100 -1.38 -5.45 0.66
C TYR A 100 -1.95 -6.86 0.55
N GLN A 101 -1.40 -7.70 -0.34
CA GLN A 101 -1.80 -9.10 -0.44
C GLN A 101 -1.48 -9.88 0.84
N ALA A 102 -0.31 -9.64 1.42
CA ALA A 102 0.07 -10.26 2.68
C ALA A 102 -0.86 -9.84 3.81
N VAL A 103 -1.19 -8.55 3.91
CA VAL A 103 -2.12 -8.03 4.91
C VAL A 103 -3.54 -8.60 4.74
N GLU A 104 -4.05 -8.68 3.50
CA GLU A 104 -5.35 -9.29 3.21
C GLU A 104 -5.40 -10.77 3.65
N SER A 105 -4.29 -11.49 3.49
CA SER A 105 -4.15 -12.86 3.98
C SER A 105 -4.22 -12.96 5.51
N ILE A 106 -3.61 -12.00 6.23
CA ILE A 106 -3.72 -11.92 7.70
C ILE A 106 -5.19 -11.74 8.11
N ILE A 107 -5.89 -10.78 7.52
CA ILE A 107 -7.32 -10.51 7.80
C ILE A 107 -8.15 -11.78 7.54
N SER A 108 -7.97 -12.41 6.37
CA SER A 108 -8.74 -13.61 6.00
C SER A 108 -8.51 -14.78 6.95
N SER A 109 -7.26 -15.02 7.36
CA SER A 109 -6.93 -16.09 8.31
C SER A 109 -7.48 -15.78 9.70
N GLN A 110 -7.53 -14.52 10.09
CA GLN A 110 -8.12 -14.09 11.35
C GLN A 110 -9.64 -14.24 11.38
N GLU A 111 -10.34 -13.81 10.33
CA GLU A 111 -11.80 -13.99 10.18
C GLU A 111 -12.17 -15.49 10.33
N LYS A 112 -11.35 -16.39 9.75
CA LYS A 112 -11.54 -17.85 9.87
C LYS A 112 -11.23 -18.38 11.26
N TYR A 113 -10.20 -17.87 11.93
CA TYR A 113 -9.89 -18.22 13.32
C TYR A 113 -11.05 -17.86 14.25
N ASN A 114 -11.55 -16.63 14.17
CA ASN A 114 -12.68 -16.16 14.96
C ASN A 114 -13.94 -17.02 14.71
N ALA A 115 -14.21 -17.36 13.45
CA ALA A 115 -15.34 -18.21 13.09
C ALA A 115 -15.23 -19.66 13.62
N VAL A 116 -14.03 -20.17 13.85
CA VAL A 116 -13.82 -21.48 14.49
C VAL A 116 -14.04 -21.38 16.00
N GLN A 117 -13.51 -20.35 16.66
CA GLN A 117 -13.73 -20.13 18.09
C GLN A 117 -15.20 -19.95 18.45
N GLU A 118 -15.96 -19.21 17.63
CA GLU A 118 -17.39 -18.99 17.89
C GLU A 118 -18.24 -20.27 17.80
N ARG A 119 -17.73 -21.32 17.14
CA ARG A 119 -18.46 -22.59 16.97
C ARG A 119 -18.28 -23.57 18.13
N GLU A 120 -17.30 -23.35 19.02
CA GLU A 120 -16.98 -24.29 20.11
C GLU A 120 -18.09 -24.46 21.17
N THR A 121 -19.13 -23.62 21.17
CA THR A 121 -20.31 -23.80 22.03
C THR A 121 -21.18 -24.98 21.58
N GLY A 122 -20.97 -26.14 22.21
CA GLY A 122 -21.83 -27.34 22.04
C GLY A 122 -21.20 -28.49 21.26
N GLU A 123 -19.91 -28.40 20.93
CA GLU A 123 -19.23 -29.37 20.05
C GLU A 123 -18.87 -30.69 20.74
N THR A 124 -18.96 -31.77 19.95
CA THR A 124 -18.49 -33.11 20.31
C THR A 124 -16.96 -33.16 20.44
N HIS A 125 -16.45 -34.20 21.10
CA HIS A 125 -15.00 -34.33 21.36
C HIS A 125 -14.15 -34.42 20.06
N GLU A 126 -14.73 -34.94 18.98
CA GLU A 126 -14.08 -35.04 17.67
C GLU A 126 -14.07 -33.69 16.93
N GLU A 127 -15.15 -32.93 17.02
CA GLU A 127 -15.24 -31.56 16.48
C GLU A 127 -14.23 -30.62 17.17
N ARG A 128 -14.10 -30.70 18.49
CA ARG A 128 -13.08 -29.95 19.25
C ARG A 128 -11.66 -30.27 18.78
N ARG A 129 -11.36 -31.54 18.48
CA ARG A 129 -10.02 -31.94 18.00
C ARG A 129 -9.74 -31.38 16.60
N GLN A 130 -10.73 -31.42 15.72
CA GLN A 130 -10.61 -30.83 14.38
C GLN A 130 -10.47 -29.31 14.44
N ASN A 131 -11.19 -28.65 15.33
CA ASN A 131 -11.13 -27.19 15.48
C ASN A 131 -9.80 -26.71 16.01
N ARG A 132 -9.21 -27.35 17.02
CA ARG A 132 -7.83 -27.07 17.46
C ARG A 132 -6.80 -27.18 16.34
N THR A 133 -6.99 -28.12 15.42
CA THR A 133 -6.09 -28.29 14.27
C THR A 133 -6.24 -27.12 13.29
N LYS A 134 -7.48 -26.68 13.02
CA LYS A 134 -7.75 -25.51 12.16
C LYS A 134 -7.22 -24.23 12.78
N GLU A 135 -7.40 -24.04 14.08
CA GLU A 135 -6.87 -22.91 14.84
C GLU A 135 -5.35 -22.80 14.68
N GLY A 136 -4.62 -23.90 14.86
CA GLY A 136 -3.17 -23.94 14.66
C GLY A 136 -2.75 -23.58 13.22
N LEU A 137 -3.49 -24.06 12.21
CA LEU A 137 -3.24 -23.71 10.81
C LEU A 137 -3.48 -22.22 10.53
N TYR A 138 -4.53 -21.62 11.09
CA TYR A 138 -4.81 -20.20 10.89
C TYR A 138 -3.77 -19.31 11.57
N ARG A 139 -3.34 -19.65 12.79
CA ARG A 139 -2.25 -18.94 13.47
C ARG A 139 -0.94 -19.01 12.68
N MET A 140 -0.58 -20.19 12.18
CA MET A 140 0.60 -20.35 11.32
C MET A 140 0.47 -19.50 10.04
N SER A 141 -0.72 -19.47 9.43
CA SER A 141 -0.99 -18.64 8.25
C SER A 141 -0.85 -17.14 8.54
N VAL A 142 -1.34 -16.67 9.70
CA VAL A 142 -1.16 -15.29 10.17
C VAL A 142 0.32 -14.98 10.31
N LYS A 143 1.10 -15.82 11.01
CA LYS A 143 2.54 -15.64 11.19
C LYS A 143 3.29 -15.53 9.87
N ILE A 144 3.05 -16.46 8.94
CA ILE A 144 3.68 -16.43 7.60
C ILE A 144 3.31 -15.15 6.84
N SER A 145 2.04 -14.75 6.89
CA SER A 145 1.56 -13.57 6.18
C SER A 145 2.10 -12.28 6.80
N ALA A 146 2.23 -12.22 8.13
CA ALA A 146 2.85 -11.11 8.84
C ALA A 146 4.34 -10.96 8.49
N THR A 147 5.09 -12.06 8.39
CA THR A 147 6.48 -12.02 7.93
C THR A 147 6.59 -11.47 6.52
N LYS A 148 5.76 -11.93 5.59
CA LYS A 148 5.75 -11.44 4.21
C LYS A 148 5.38 -9.95 4.12
N ALA A 149 4.40 -9.52 4.91
CA ALA A 149 4.03 -8.11 4.98
C ALA A 149 5.18 -7.26 5.52
N LYS A 150 5.91 -7.75 6.54
CA LYS A 150 7.11 -7.08 7.05
C LYS A 150 8.20 -6.97 5.99
N GLU A 151 8.53 -8.07 5.31
CA GLU A 151 9.53 -8.07 4.21
C GLU A 151 9.16 -7.08 3.10
N ALA A 152 7.89 -7.07 2.66
CA ALA A 152 7.43 -6.14 1.64
C ALA A 152 7.51 -4.67 2.11
N ARG A 153 7.16 -4.40 3.38
CA ARG A 153 7.31 -3.08 4.01
C ARG A 153 8.77 -2.63 4.02
N ASP A 154 9.67 -3.50 4.47
CA ASP A 154 11.07 -3.16 4.69
C ASP A 154 11.80 -2.89 3.35
N ASN A 155 11.33 -3.50 2.26
CA ASN A 155 11.78 -3.17 0.90
C ASN A 155 11.15 -1.86 0.36
N LEU A 156 9.88 -1.60 0.68
CA LEU A 156 9.14 -0.46 0.14
C LEU A 156 9.47 0.88 0.83
N LEU A 157 9.66 0.87 2.15
CA LEU A 157 9.87 2.09 2.92
C LEU A 157 11.12 2.89 2.50
N PRO A 158 12.29 2.27 2.27
CA PRO A 158 13.47 2.97 1.77
C PRO A 158 13.23 3.63 0.41
N ILE A 159 12.51 2.95 -0.49
CA ILE A 159 12.18 3.49 -1.82
C ILE A 159 11.28 4.72 -1.67
N LEU A 160 10.20 4.60 -0.90
CA LEU A 160 9.29 5.72 -0.64
C LEU A 160 10.02 6.88 0.04
N ASP A 161 10.91 6.60 0.98
CA ASP A 161 11.69 7.63 1.67
C ASP A 161 12.64 8.35 0.73
N GLU A 162 13.38 7.64 -0.12
CA GLU A 162 14.25 8.25 -1.13
C GLU A 162 13.46 9.16 -2.09
N LYS A 163 12.30 8.69 -2.57
CA LYS A 163 11.49 9.44 -3.54
C LYS A 163 10.71 10.61 -2.92
N THR A 164 10.45 10.58 -1.62
CA THR A 164 9.79 11.69 -0.88
C THR A 164 10.78 12.67 -0.26
N SER A 165 12.02 12.24 0.05
CA SER A 165 13.06 13.04 0.67
C SER A 165 13.90 13.88 -0.29
N ARG A 166 13.87 13.58 -1.61
CA ARG A 166 14.47 14.43 -2.65
C ARG A 166 13.82 15.82 -2.67
N LYS A 167 14.21 16.68 -1.72
CA LYS A 167 14.03 18.13 -1.70
C LYS A 167 14.87 18.71 -2.83
N ARG A 168 14.40 18.61 -4.07
CA ARG A 168 14.91 19.44 -5.17
C ARG A 168 13.91 19.45 -6.30
N TRP A 169 12.89 20.27 -6.13
CA TRP A 169 12.16 20.84 -7.26
C TRP A 169 12.40 22.33 -7.23
N VAL A 170 13.56 22.72 -7.78
CA VAL A 170 13.72 24.06 -8.34
C VAL A 170 12.92 24.02 -9.64
N PRO A 171 11.83 24.78 -9.77
CA PRO A 171 11.27 25.00 -11.08
C PRO A 171 12.35 25.69 -11.90
N PHE A 172 12.82 25.03 -12.96
CA PHE A 172 13.54 25.71 -14.03
C PHE A 172 12.53 26.69 -14.66
N PHE A 173 12.54 27.92 -14.17
CA PHE A 173 12.01 29.09 -14.85
C PHE A 173 13.13 29.75 -15.65
#